data_AF-A0AAX4HTR0-F1
#
_entry.id   AF-A0AAX4HTR0-F1
#
_cell.length_a   1.000
_cell.length_b   1.000
_cell.length_c   1.000
_cell.angle_alpha   90.00
_cell.angle_beta   90.00
_cell.angle_gamma   90.00
#
_symmetry.space_group_name_H-M   'P 1'
#
loop_
_entity.id
_entity.type
_entity.pdbx_description
1 polymer ?
#
loop_
_entity_poly.entity_id
_entity_poly.type
_entity_poly.pdbx_seq_one_letter_code
_entity_poly.pdbx_strand_id
1 'polypeptide(L)'
;MNFKLLALLLLCISCNKTYDLEACNDLSMKKFKGFTDAKKKFEENCKSFKITYTEEVCQNALNELILLNNLKAVKEKYGNPIETCFNPQDIKKYDKN
;
A
#
# COMPACT_ATOMS: atom_id res chain seq x y z
N MET A 1 -11.44 41.16 27.72
CA MET A 1 -10.43 40.18 27.28
C MET A 1 -11.11 39.25 26.27
N ASN A 2 -10.74 39.35 24.99
CA ASN A 2 -11.52 38.82 23.87
C ASN A 2 -11.46 37.28 23.77
N PHE A 3 -12.47 36.58 24.29
CA PHE A 3 -12.62 35.12 24.25
C PHE A 3 -12.58 34.54 22.81
N LYS A 4 -12.87 35.37 21.79
CA LYS A 4 -12.81 34.98 20.38
C LYS A 4 -11.39 34.72 19.85
N LEU A 5 -10.34 35.24 20.52
CA LEU A 5 -8.96 35.07 20.05
C LEU A 5 -8.36 33.71 20.48
N LEU A 6 -8.87 33.11 21.56
CA LEU A 6 -8.35 31.84 22.09
C LEU A 6 -8.87 30.62 21.29
N ALA A 7 -10.07 30.72 20.70
CA ALA A 7 -10.67 29.64 19.92
C ALA A 7 -9.99 29.41 18.56
N LEU A 8 -9.26 30.40 18.03
CA LEU A 8 -8.58 30.31 16.72
C LEU A 8 -7.23 29.57 16.81
N LEU A 9 -6.63 29.49 17.99
CA LEU A 9 -5.31 28.87 18.21
C LEU A 9 -5.37 27.33 18.33
N LEU A 10 -6.56 26.75 18.48
CA LEU A 10 -6.75 25.29 18.64
C LEU A 10 -6.96 24.52 17.33
N LEU A 11 -6.95 25.19 16.17
CA LEU A 11 -7.16 24.56 14.86
C LEU A 11 -5.87 24.12 14.13
N CYS A 12 -4.69 24.28 14.76
CA CYS A 12 -3.40 23.97 14.14
C CYS A 12 -2.77 22.64 14.59
N ILE A 13 -3.55 21.72 15.18
CA ILE A 13 -3.07 20.34 15.37
C ILE A 13 -3.02 19.69 13.99
N SER A 14 -1.90 19.93 13.31
CA SER A 14 -1.54 19.30 12.05
C SER A 14 -1.58 17.79 12.26
N CYS A 15 -2.51 17.15 11.55
CA CYS A 15 -2.59 15.71 11.45
C CYS A 15 -1.37 15.22 10.65
N ASN A 16 -0.22 15.09 11.31
CA ASN A 16 0.95 14.46 10.72
C ASN A 16 0.59 12.98 10.52
N LYS A 17 0.54 12.54 9.26
CA LYS A 17 0.40 11.11 8.96
C LYS A 17 1.60 10.38 9.55
N THR A 18 1.35 9.55 10.54
CA THR A 18 2.34 8.59 11.04
C THR A 18 2.45 7.44 10.05
N TYR A 19 3.67 7.14 9.62
CA TYR A 19 3.96 5.97 8.79
C TYR A 19 4.41 4.84 9.69
N ASP A 20 3.64 3.76 9.69
CA ASP A 20 3.99 2.48 10.29
C ASP A 20 4.32 1.44 9.19
N LEU A 21 4.62 0.22 9.61
CA LEU A 21 4.94 -0.87 8.69
C LEU A 21 3.80 -1.17 7.71
N GLU A 22 2.55 -1.06 8.14
CA GLU A 22 1.38 -1.33 7.29
C GLU A 22 1.27 -0.26 6.19
N ALA A 23 1.36 1.01 6.55
CA ALA A 23 1.37 2.11 5.59
C ALA A 23 2.54 1.97 4.59
N CYS A 24 3.71 1.55 5.06
CA CYS A 24 4.87 1.34 4.19
C CYS A 24 4.73 0.14 3.26
N ASN A 25 4.07 -0.93 3.71
CA ASN A 25 3.71 -2.05 2.86
C ASN A 25 2.70 -1.65 1.77
N ASP A 26 1.66 -0.89 2.11
CA ASP A 26 0.70 -0.34 1.14
C ASP A 26 1.38 0.56 0.10
N LEU A 27 2.27 1.46 0.54
CA LEU A 27 3.05 2.30 -0.35
C LEU A 27 3.97 1.50 -1.28
N SER A 28 4.57 0.40 -0.78
CA SER A 28 5.40 -0.50 -1.59
C SER A 28 4.59 -1.17 -2.71
N MET A 29 3.41 -1.71 -2.38
CA MET A 29 2.51 -2.34 -3.37
C MET A 29 1.99 -1.33 -4.39
N LYS A 30 1.66 -0.10 -3.96
CA LYS A 30 1.30 0.99 -4.88
C LYS A 30 2.47 1.45 -5.74
N LYS A 31 3.68 1.51 -5.19
CA LYS A 31 4.89 1.79 -5.97
C LYS A 31 5.07 0.75 -7.07
N PHE A 32 4.89 -0.54 -6.79
CA PHE A 32 4.94 -1.61 -7.80
C PHE A 32 3.95 -1.39 -8.95
N LYS A 33 2.73 -0.90 -8.65
CA LYS A 33 1.72 -0.55 -9.65
C LYS A 33 2.02 0.73 -10.45
N GLY A 34 3.12 1.42 -10.16
CA GLY A 34 3.54 2.63 -10.86
C GLY A 34 2.96 3.93 -10.31
N PHE A 35 2.39 3.95 -9.10
CA PHE A 35 1.92 5.20 -8.49
C PHE A 35 3.09 6.08 -8.04
N THR A 36 3.36 7.16 -8.80
CA THR A 36 4.50 8.08 -8.56
C THR A 36 4.49 8.69 -7.15
N ASP A 37 3.32 9.10 -6.65
CA ASP A 37 3.19 9.66 -5.30
C ASP A 37 3.50 8.64 -4.21
N ALA A 38 3.13 7.37 -4.43
CA ALA A 38 3.42 6.30 -3.49
C ALA A 38 4.92 6.00 -3.46
N LYS A 39 5.56 5.98 -4.63
CA LYS A 39 7.02 5.85 -4.75
C LYS A 39 7.75 6.91 -3.92
N LYS A 40 7.40 8.19 -4.12
CA LYS A 40 8.02 9.30 -3.38
C LYS A 40 7.85 9.14 -1.87
N LYS A 41 6.61 8.91 -1.41
CA LYS A 41 6.31 8.75 0.03
C LYS A 41 7.03 7.55 0.65
N PHE A 42 7.11 6.44 -0.09
CA PHE A 42 7.85 5.26 0.35
C PHE A 42 9.33 5.56 0.53
N GLU A 43 9.96 6.19 -0.46
CA GLU A 43 11.39 6.53 -0.44
C GLU A 43 11.72 7.53 0.68
N GLU A 44 10.82 8.45 0.99
CA GLU A 44 11.00 9.44 2.05
C GLU A 44 10.80 8.88 3.46
N ASN A 45 9.81 7.99 3.65
CA ASN A 45 9.29 7.67 4.99
C ASN A 45 9.52 6.22 5.44
N CYS A 46 9.89 5.30 4.53
CA CYS A 46 9.85 3.86 4.82
C CYS A 46 11.21 3.16 4.94
N LYS A 47 12.32 3.89 4.87
CA LYS A 47 13.69 3.32 4.83
C LYS A 47 14.06 2.48 6.07
N SER A 48 13.46 2.77 7.22
CA SER A 48 13.71 2.08 8.49
C SER A 48 12.93 0.77 8.65
N PHE A 49 11.94 0.49 7.79
CA PHE A 49 11.09 -0.67 7.90
C PHE A 49 11.58 -1.82 7.02
N LYS A 50 11.53 -3.04 7.56
CA LYS A 50 11.67 -4.25 6.76
C LYS A 50 10.34 -4.56 6.08
N ILE A 51 10.26 -4.22 4.80
CA ILE A 51 9.04 -4.35 4.00
C ILE A 51 8.73 -5.81 3.69
N THR A 52 7.47 -6.20 3.90
CA THR A 52 6.97 -7.55 3.63
C THR A 52 6.59 -7.70 2.16
N TYR A 53 5.84 -6.74 1.62
CA TYR A 53 5.36 -6.76 0.24
C TYR A 53 6.31 -5.97 -0.66
N THR A 54 7.49 -6.54 -0.88
CA THR A 54 8.49 -5.97 -1.80
C THR A 54 8.03 -6.10 -3.25
N GLU A 55 8.71 -5.39 -4.15
CA GLU A 55 8.53 -5.52 -5.59
C GLU A 55 8.70 -6.98 -6.07
N GLU A 56 9.70 -7.69 -5.54
CA GLU A 56 9.92 -9.11 -5.82
C GLU A 56 8.72 -9.98 -5.38
N VAL A 57 8.19 -9.74 -4.18
CA VAL A 57 7.01 -10.46 -3.68
C VAL A 57 5.79 -10.19 -4.55
N CYS A 58 5.54 -8.93 -4.92
CA CYS A 58 4.44 -8.59 -5.82
C CYS A 58 4.60 -9.25 -7.21
N GLN A 59 5.82 -9.27 -7.77
CA GLN A 59 6.10 -9.90 -9.06
C GLN A 59 5.88 -11.42 -9.01
N ASN A 60 6.35 -12.08 -7.95
CA ASN A 60 6.16 -13.52 -7.77
C ASN A 60 4.67 -13.86 -7.61
N ALA A 61 3.94 -13.08 -6.83
CA ALA A 61 2.50 -13.27 -6.65
C ALA A 61 1.72 -13.04 -7.94
N LEU A 62 2.11 -12.06 -8.76
CA LEU A 62 1.48 -11.83 -10.08
C LEU A 62 1.74 -13.00 -11.03
N ASN A 63 2.98 -13.51 -11.06
CA ASN A 63 3.32 -14.69 -11.87
C ASN A 63 2.49 -15.90 -11.45
N GLU A 64 2.30 -16.11 -10.15
CA GLU A 64 1.45 -17.20 -9.65
C GLU A 64 -0.03 -16.98 -9.98
N LEU A 65 -0.54 -15.76 -9.91
CA LEU A 65 -1.89 -15.45 -10.34
C LEU A 65 -2.10 -15.82 -11.83
N ILE A 66 -1.12 -15.51 -12.68
CA ILE A 66 -1.14 -15.87 -14.11
C ILE A 66 -1.14 -17.40 -14.31
N LEU A 67 -0.33 -18.12 -13.53
CA LEU A 67 -0.19 -19.58 -13.65
C LEU A 67 -1.41 -20.34 -13.11
N LEU A 68 -1.85 -20.00 -11.90
CA LEU A 68 -2.92 -20.71 -11.20
C LEU A 68 -4.32 -20.26 -11.64
N ASN A 69 -4.43 -19.05 -12.18
CA ASN A 69 -5.68 -18.37 -12.49
C ASN A 69 -6.65 -18.29 -11.30
N ASN A 70 -6.12 -18.22 -10.08
CA ASN A 70 -6.90 -18.31 -8.83
C ASN A 70 -6.37 -17.31 -7.79
N LEU A 71 -7.09 -16.20 -7.62
CA LEU A 71 -6.70 -15.17 -6.66
C LEU A 71 -6.76 -15.67 -5.21
N LYS A 72 -7.72 -16.54 -4.88
CA LYS A 72 -7.86 -17.10 -3.53
C LYS A 72 -6.61 -17.89 -3.12
N ALA A 73 -6.11 -18.75 -3.99
CA ALA A 73 -4.89 -19.52 -3.74
C ALA A 73 -3.66 -18.62 -3.54
N VAL A 74 -3.57 -17.54 -4.32
CA VAL A 74 -2.49 -16.55 -4.17
C VAL A 74 -2.59 -15.82 -2.82
N LYS A 75 -3.80 -15.43 -2.39
CA LYS A 75 -4.04 -14.79 -1.08
C LYS A 75 -3.76 -15.74 0.10
N GLU A 76 -4.04 -17.03 -0.04
CA GLU A 76 -3.71 -18.04 0.98
C GLU A 76 -2.19 -18.17 1.16
N LYS A 77 -1.41 -18.04 0.09
CA LYS A 77 0.05 -18.16 0.13
C LYS A 77 0.76 -16.88 0.61
N TYR A 78 0.35 -15.73 0.10
CA TYR A 78 1.04 -14.46 0.32
C TYR A 78 0.36 -13.55 1.35
N GLY A 79 -0.81 -13.93 1.84
CA GLY A 79 -1.66 -13.12 2.71
C GLY A 79 -2.63 -12.24 1.93
N ASN A 80 -3.75 -11.88 2.56
CA ASN A 80 -4.81 -11.09 1.92
C ASN A 80 -4.35 -9.77 1.28
N PRO A 81 -3.45 -8.97 1.90
CA PRO A 81 -3.02 -7.70 1.33
C PRO A 81 -2.34 -7.79 -0.04
N ILE A 82 -1.84 -8.97 -0.44
CA ILE A 82 -1.14 -9.18 -1.73
C ILE A 82 -1.97 -8.77 -2.94
N GLU A 83 -3.30 -8.82 -2.84
CA GLU A 83 -4.19 -8.39 -3.91
C GLU A 83 -4.01 -6.91 -4.28
N THR A 84 -3.50 -6.11 -3.34
CA THR A 84 -3.17 -4.69 -3.56
C THR A 84 -2.01 -4.51 -4.54
N CYS A 85 -1.16 -5.52 -4.75
CA CYS A 85 -0.12 -5.51 -5.79
C CYS A 85 -0.71 -5.51 -7.20
N PHE A 86 -1.95 -5.97 -7.39
CA PHE A 86 -2.54 -6.19 -8.71
C PHE A 86 -3.39 -5.01 -9.16
N ASN A 87 -3.43 -4.76 -10.48
CA ASN A 87 -4.44 -3.88 -11.04
C ASN A 87 -5.78 -4.63 -11.16
N PRO A 88 -6.92 -3.93 -11.12
CA PRO A 88 -8.22 -4.56 -11.37
C PRO A 88 -8.28 -5.31 -12.71
N GLN A 89 -7.51 -4.87 -13.71
CA GLN A 89 -7.40 -5.54 -15.01
C GLN A 89 -6.64 -6.86 -14.93
N ASP A 90 -5.60 -6.96 -14.09
CA ASP A 90 -4.86 -8.21 -13.86
C ASP A 90 -5.77 -9.25 -13.22
N ILE A 91 -6.52 -8.85 -12.18
CA ILE A 91 -7.50 -9.71 -11.52
C ILE A 91 -8.56 -10.17 -12.52
N LYS A 92 -9.18 -9.26 -13.27
CA LYS A 92 -10.19 -9.62 -14.28
C LYS A 92 -9.66 -10.57 -15.36
N LYS A 93 -8.38 -10.45 -15.72
CA LYS A 93 -7.77 -11.23 -16.80
C LYS A 93 -7.38 -12.64 -16.33
N TYR A 94 -6.86 -12.74 -15.11
CA TYR A 94 -6.20 -13.94 -14.63
C TYR A 94 -7.00 -14.67 -13.54
N ASP A 95 -7.88 -14.03 -12.78
CA ASP A 95 -8.76 -14.73 -11.84
C ASP A 95 -9.99 -15.28 -12.58
N LYS A 96 -10.08 -16.61 -12.69
CA LYS A 96 -11.13 -17.30 -13.45
C LYS A 96 -11.99 -18.25 -12.60
N ASN A 97 -11.79 -18.25 -11.29
CA ASN A 97 -12.46 -19.13 -10.34
C ASN A 97 -13.63 -18.45 -9.63
#